data_AF-A0A3C0U8F7-F1
#
_entry.id   AF-A0A3C0U8F7-F1
#
_cell.length_a   1.000
_cell.length_b   1.000
_cell.length_c   1.000
_cell.angle_alpha   90.00
_cell.angle_beta   90.00
_cell.angle_gamma   90.00
#
_symmetry.space_group_name_H-M   'P 1'
#
loop_
_entity.id
_entity.type
_entity.pdbx_description
1 polymer ?
#
loop_
_entity_poly.entity_id
_entity_poly.type
_entity_poly.pdbx_seq_one_letter_code
_entity_poly.pdbx_strand_id
1 'polypeptide(L)'
;KYRTPFKGTWFFGLLTAIAGGFININVLFELVNIGTLSAFIIVSAGILWMRKTQPDAHRGFRAPGVPFTPICAIVFCFILILGLNWETWVRFAVWFALGLLVYFTYSRKHSQLNEPGLF
;
A
#
# COMPACT_ATOMS: atom_id res chain seq x y z
N LYS A 1 -12.88 1.20 28.74
CA LYS A 1 -12.86 -0.29 28.61
C LYS A 1 -12.43 -0.62 27.19
N TYR A 2 -11.40 -1.45 27.00
CA TYR A 2 -10.53 -1.54 25.81
C TYR A 2 -11.28 -1.51 24.46
N ARG A 3 -10.93 -0.55 23.58
CA ARG A 3 -11.40 -0.44 22.19
C ARG A 3 -10.64 -1.39 21.26
N THR A 4 -10.41 -2.63 21.67
CA THR A 4 -9.71 -3.61 20.83
C THR A 4 -10.70 -4.22 19.83
N PRO A 5 -10.34 -4.33 18.53
CA PRO A 5 -11.23 -4.84 17.49
C PRO A 5 -11.37 -6.37 17.55
N PHE A 6 -11.74 -6.92 18.70
CA PHE A 6 -11.76 -8.37 18.98
C PHE A 6 -12.59 -9.18 17.97
N LYS A 7 -13.79 -8.69 17.63
CA LYS A 7 -14.66 -9.33 16.63
C LYS A 7 -14.03 -9.31 15.23
N GLY A 8 -13.37 -8.21 14.87
CA GLY A 8 -12.70 -8.06 13.58
C GLY A 8 -11.51 -9.00 13.44
N THR A 9 -10.67 -9.09 14.49
CA THR A 9 -9.49 -9.96 14.49
C THR A 9 -9.88 -11.43 14.31
N TRP A 10 -10.89 -11.92 15.04
CA TRP A 10 -11.36 -13.30 14.89
C TRP A 10 -11.99 -13.57 13.52
N PHE A 11 -12.77 -12.62 13.00
CA PHE A 11 -13.38 -12.75 11.68
C PHE A 11 -12.34 -12.87 10.56
N PHE A 12 -11.41 -11.92 10.46
CA PHE A 12 -10.36 -11.96 9.44
C PHE A 12 -9.38 -13.11 9.67
N GLY A 13 -9.08 -13.45 10.93
CA GLY A 13 -8.21 -14.58 11.27
C GLY A 13 -8.77 -15.92 10.78
N LEU A 14 -10.04 -16.21 11.07
CA LEU A 14 -10.68 -17.45 10.62
C LEU A 14 -10.78 -17.52 9.09
N LEU A 15 -11.15 -16.41 8.45
CA LEU A 15 -11.25 -16.31 6.99
C LEU A 15 -9.90 -16.56 6.32
N THR A 16 -8.82 -15.98 6.87
CA THR A 16 -7.46 -16.15 6.35
C THR A 16 -6.93 -17.56 6.60
N ALA A 17 -7.24 -18.17 7.75
CA ALA A 17 -6.85 -19.55 8.06
C ALA A 17 -7.46 -20.56 7.08
N ILE A 18 -8.75 -20.39 6.75
CA ILE A 18 -9.42 -21.21 5.74
C ILE A 18 -8.78 -20.97 4.37
N ALA A 19 -8.65 -19.71 3.94
CA ALA A 19 -8.04 -19.38 2.65
C ALA A 19 -6.60 -19.93 2.52
N GLY A 20 -5.79 -19.82 3.58
CA GLY A 20 -4.43 -20.35 3.60
C GLY A 20 -4.32 -21.87 3.56
N GLY A 21 -5.36 -22.60 3.99
CA GLY A 21 -5.41 -24.06 3.89
C GLY A 21 -5.70 -24.57 2.46
N PHE A 22 -6.38 -23.77 1.64
CA PHE A 22 -6.80 -24.17 0.29
C PHE A 22 -6.00 -23.51 -0.84
N ILE A 23 -5.35 -22.37 -0.60
CA ILE A 23 -4.59 -21.65 -1.63
C ILE A 23 -3.12 -22.02 -1.56
N ASN A 24 -2.50 -22.25 -2.73
CA ASN A 24 -1.09 -22.57 -2.83
C ASN A 24 -0.20 -21.42 -2.32
N ILE A 25 0.78 -21.76 -1.48
CA ILE A 25 1.69 -20.79 -0.86
C ILE A 25 2.46 -19.93 -1.88
N ASN A 26 2.78 -20.47 -3.07
CA ASN A 26 3.50 -19.73 -4.10
C ASN A 26 2.66 -18.56 -4.64
N VAL A 27 1.37 -18.80 -4.87
CA VAL A 27 0.44 -17.76 -5.34
C VAL A 27 0.25 -16.68 -4.26
N LEU A 28 0.15 -17.08 -2.99
CA LEU A 28 0.10 -16.13 -1.87
C LEU A 28 1.34 -15.26 -1.81
N PHE A 29 2.52 -15.87 -1.93
CA PHE A 29 3.80 -15.17 -1.88
C PHE A 29 3.92 -14.15 -3.02
N GLU A 30 3.57 -14.52 -4.25
CA GLU A 30 3.59 -13.60 -5.39
C GLU A 30 2.63 -12.41 -5.18
N LEU A 31 1.40 -12.65 -4.70
CA LEU A 31 0.40 -11.61 -4.43
C LEU A 31 0.85 -10.64 -3.31
N VAL A 32 1.45 -11.15 -2.24
CA VAL A 32 1.97 -10.32 -1.15
C VAL A 32 3.18 -9.51 -1.60
N ASN A 33 4.07 -10.11 -2.41
CA ASN A 33 5.25 -9.41 -2.91
C ASN A 33 4.90 -8.25 -3.85
N ILE A 34 4.02 -8.46 -4.83
CA ILE A 34 3.63 -7.35 -5.72
C ILE A 34 2.98 -6.20 -4.94
N GLY A 35 2.16 -6.53 -3.93
CA GLY A 35 1.53 -5.55 -3.06
C GLY A 35 2.56 -4.75 -2.26
N THR A 36 3.46 -5.42 -1.54
CA THR A 36 4.47 -4.77 -0.69
C THR A 36 5.48 -3.95 -1.50
N LEU A 37 5.97 -4.48 -2.64
CA LEU A 37 6.87 -3.77 -3.53
C LEU A 37 6.22 -2.52 -4.14
N SER A 38 4.95 -2.62 -4.54
CA SER A 38 4.20 -1.45 -5.04
C SER A 38 4.04 -0.36 -3.97
N ALA A 39 3.75 -0.75 -2.72
CA ALA A 39 3.66 0.18 -1.60
C ALA A 39 5.00 0.86 -1.32
N PHE A 40 6.12 0.12 -1.40
CA PHE A 40 7.46 0.70 -1.26
C PHE A 40 7.78 1.70 -2.38
N ILE A 41 7.44 1.41 -3.63
CA ILE A 41 7.59 2.38 -4.74
C ILE A 41 6.80 3.65 -4.45
N ILE A 42 5.54 3.53 -4.03
CA ILE A 42 4.67 4.68 -3.73
C ILE A 42 5.24 5.50 -2.57
N VAL A 43 5.71 4.86 -1.49
CA VAL A 43 6.31 5.55 -0.34
C VAL A 43 7.61 6.24 -0.73
N SER A 44 8.49 5.58 -1.47
CA SER A 44 9.74 6.18 -1.96
C SER A 44 9.48 7.37 -2.89
N ALA A 45 8.49 7.28 -3.78
CA ALA A 45 8.04 8.40 -4.60
C ALA A 45 7.44 9.52 -3.75
N GLY A 46 6.65 9.17 -2.73
CA GLY A 46 6.08 10.09 -1.75
C GLY A 46 7.15 10.87 -0.98
N ILE A 47 8.29 10.25 -0.63
CA ILE A 47 9.43 10.94 -0.01
C ILE A 47 10.02 11.99 -0.95
N LEU A 48 10.16 11.68 -2.25
CA LEU A 48 10.63 12.65 -3.24
C LEU A 48 9.63 13.80 -3.43
N TRP A 49 8.33 13.48 -3.43
CA TRP A 49 7.25 14.46 -3.54
C TRP A 49 7.20 15.40 -2.33
N MET A 50 7.17 14.85 -1.11
CA MET A 50 7.12 15.60 0.14
C MET A 50 8.33 16.53 0.31
N ARG A 51 9.48 16.19 -0.27
CA ARG A 51 10.64 17.08 -0.28
C ARG A 51 10.48 18.32 -1.14
N LYS A 52 9.67 18.27 -2.20
CA LYS A 52 9.32 19.45 -3.00
C LYS A 52 8.16 20.22 -2.39
N THR A 53 7.13 19.55 -1.87
CA THR A 53 5.92 20.21 -1.38
C THR A 53 6.07 20.79 0.03
N GLN A 54 6.81 20.13 0.93
CA GLN A 54 6.98 20.55 2.32
C GLN A 54 8.46 20.53 2.71
N PRO A 55 9.25 21.52 2.27
CA PRO A 55 10.68 21.60 2.57
C PRO A 55 10.96 21.86 4.05
N ASP A 56 10.12 22.67 4.72
CA ASP A 56 10.34 23.17 6.09
C ASP A 56 9.79 22.26 7.20
N ALA A 57 9.22 21.10 6.84
CA ALA A 57 8.72 20.15 7.82
C ALA A 57 9.84 19.63 8.74
N HIS A 58 9.60 19.60 10.05
CA HIS A 58 10.54 19.07 11.03
C HIS A 58 10.76 17.57 10.80
N ARG A 59 12.00 17.16 10.49
CA ARG A 59 12.37 15.77 10.20
C ARG A 59 13.40 15.28 11.22
N GLY A 60 12.96 14.43 12.16
CA GLY A 60 13.84 13.84 13.17
C GLY A 60 14.91 12.90 12.58
N PHE A 61 14.58 12.19 11.49
CA PHE A 61 15.53 11.41 10.70
C PHE A 61 15.40 11.76 9.21
N ARG A 62 16.54 11.90 8.54
CA ARG A 62 16.62 12.16 7.08
C ARG A 62 17.35 11.00 6.45
N ALA A 63 16.73 10.35 5.46
CA ALA A 63 17.42 9.35 4.66
C ALA A 63 18.73 9.92 4.10
N PRO A 64 19.89 9.26 4.30
CA PRO A 64 21.16 9.72 3.78
C PRO A 64 21.13 9.63 2.24
N GLY A 65 21.70 10.61 1.54
CA GLY A 65 21.82 10.57 0.08
C GLY A 65 20.52 10.79 -0.71
N VAL A 66 19.53 11.52 -0.19
CA VAL A 66 18.38 11.94 -1.02
C VAL A 66 18.84 12.95 -2.09
N PRO A 67 18.46 12.77 -3.38
CA PRO A 67 17.39 11.90 -3.90
C PRO A 67 17.83 10.51 -4.38
N PHE A 68 19.11 10.17 -4.32
CA PHE A 68 19.64 8.90 -4.83
C PHE A 68 19.02 7.68 -4.13
N THR A 69 18.97 7.68 -2.80
CA THR A 69 18.48 6.53 -2.02
C THR A 69 17.02 6.14 -2.36
N PRO A 70 16.04 7.07 -2.41
CA PRO A 70 14.69 6.75 -2.87
C PRO A 70 14.63 6.26 -4.33
N ILE A 71 15.45 6.82 -5.22
CA ILE A 71 15.48 6.40 -6.63
C ILE A 71 15.99 4.97 -6.75
N CYS A 72 17.08 4.62 -6.07
CA CYS A 72 17.57 3.25 -6.03
C CYS A 72 16.51 2.29 -5.51
N ALA A 73 15.81 2.64 -4.42
CA ALA A 73 14.75 1.81 -3.87
C ALA A 73 13.63 1.55 -4.91
N ILE A 74 13.20 2.58 -5.65
CA ILE A 74 12.21 2.45 -6.72
C ILE A 74 12.73 1.52 -7.82
N VAL A 75 13.97 1.71 -8.27
CA VAL A 75 14.57 0.88 -9.34
C VAL A 75 14.66 -0.57 -8.92
N PHE A 76 15.18 -0.87 -7.72
CA PHE A 76 15.25 -2.24 -7.21
C PHE A 76 13.88 -2.89 -7.07
N CYS A 77 12.90 -2.17 -6.49
CA CYS A 77 11.54 -2.69 -6.36
C CYS A 77 10.91 -2.95 -7.73
N PHE A 78 11.12 -2.04 -8.70
CA PHE A 78 10.57 -2.19 -10.04
C PHE A 78 11.17 -3.41 -10.76
N ILE A 79 12.49 -3.62 -10.67
CA ILE A 79 13.16 -4.81 -11.22
C ILE A 79 12.58 -6.09 -10.61
N LEU A 80 12.35 -6.12 -9.29
CA LEU A 80 11.76 -7.28 -8.64
C LEU A 80 10.33 -7.55 -9.14
N ILE A 81 9.52 -6.51 -9.33
CA ILE A 81 8.15 -6.64 -9.88
C ILE A 81 8.18 -7.20 -11.32
N LEU A 82 9.15 -6.82 -12.14
CA LEU A 82 9.30 -7.35 -13.50
C LEU A 82 9.62 -8.86 -13.52
N GLY A 83 10.18 -9.40 -12.44
CA GLY A 83 10.45 -10.83 -12.28
C GLY A 83 9.22 -11.66 -11.87
N LEU A 84 8.07 -11.05 -11.59
CA LEU A 84 6.85 -11.75 -11.20
C LEU A 84 6.03 -12.22 -12.42
N ASN A 85 5.30 -13.31 -12.25
CA ASN A 85 4.41 -13.84 -13.28
C ASN A 85 3.35 -12.83 -13.74
N TRP A 86 3.00 -12.88 -15.03
CA TRP A 86 2.00 -12.00 -15.63
C TRP A 86 0.63 -12.12 -14.95
N GLU A 87 0.26 -13.31 -14.48
CA GLU A 87 -0.99 -13.50 -13.72
C GLU A 87 -1.08 -12.59 -12.48
N THR A 88 0.05 -12.38 -11.80
CA THR A 88 0.10 -11.60 -10.56
C THR A 88 -0.11 -10.12 -10.85
N TRP A 89 0.37 -9.62 -11.99
CA TRP A 89 0.08 -8.27 -12.47
C TRP A 89 -1.42 -8.06 -12.75
N VAL A 90 -2.06 -9.01 -13.42
CA VAL A 90 -3.50 -8.92 -13.73
C VAL A 90 -4.32 -8.91 -12.45
N ARG A 91 -4.03 -9.82 -11.50
CA ARG A 91 -4.74 -9.89 -10.21
C ARG A 91 -4.58 -8.58 -9.42
N PHE A 92 -3.37 -8.02 -9.38
CA PHE A 92 -3.10 -6.73 -8.74
C PHE A 92 -3.88 -5.59 -9.41
N ALA A 93 -3.87 -5.51 -10.74
CA ALA A 93 -4.59 -4.47 -11.48
C ALA A 93 -6.11 -4.54 -11.28
N VAL A 94 -6.69 -5.75 -11.28
CA VAL A 94 -8.12 -5.96 -11.01
C VAL A 94 -8.47 -5.52 -9.59
N TRP A 95 -7.66 -5.89 -8.60
CA TRP A 95 -7.89 -5.50 -7.21
C TRP A 95 -7.75 -3.99 -7.01
N PHE A 96 -6.74 -3.37 -7.63
CA PHE A 96 -6.55 -1.92 -7.62
C PHE A 96 -7.73 -1.18 -8.27
N ALA A 97 -8.20 -1.67 -9.42
CA ALA A 97 -9.38 -1.12 -10.10
C ALA A 97 -10.64 -1.25 -9.23
N LEU A 98 -10.85 -2.39 -8.56
CA LEU A 98 -11.96 -2.59 -7.63
C LEU A 98 -11.87 -1.61 -6.45
N GLY A 99 -10.68 -1.43 -5.88
CA GLY A 99 -10.43 -0.43 -4.84
C GLY A 99 -10.77 0.99 -5.29
N LEU A 100 -10.37 1.37 -6.51
CA LEU A 100 -10.72 2.66 -7.10
C LEU A 100 -12.24 2.80 -7.32
N LEU A 101 -12.91 1.77 -7.83
CA LEU A 101 -14.36 1.78 -8.01
C LEU A 101 -15.09 2.00 -6.69
N VAL A 102 -14.73 1.27 -5.64
CA VAL A 102 -15.29 1.45 -4.30
C VAL A 102 -14.97 2.85 -3.76
N TYR A 103 -13.75 3.34 -3.97
CA TYR A 103 -13.37 4.70 -3.56
C TYR A 103 -14.22 5.78 -4.25
N PHE A 104 -14.41 5.71 -5.56
CA PHE A 104 -15.20 6.69 -6.31
C PHE A 104 -16.70 6.62 -6.01
N THR A 105 -17.24 5.42 -5.78
CA THR A 105 -18.68 5.21 -5.53
C THR A 105 -19.09 5.54 -4.09
N TYR A 106 -18.31 5.10 -3.10
CA TYR A 106 -18.62 5.27 -1.68
C TYR A 106 -17.80 6.39 -1.04
N SER A 107 -16.47 6.34 -1.15
CA SER A 107 -15.57 7.21 -0.40
C SER A 107 -15.69 8.68 -0.82
N ARG A 108 -15.92 8.96 -2.11
CA ARG A 108 -16.14 10.34 -2.59
C ARG A 108 -17.39 10.99 -1.99
N LYS A 109 -18.42 10.20 -1.64
CA LYS A 109 -19.67 10.71 -1.05
C LYS A 109 -19.60 10.85 0.48
N HIS A 110 -18.63 10.22 1.13
CA HIS A 110 -18.42 10.27 2.59
C HIS A 110 -17.17 11.07 3.00
N SER A 111 -16.51 11.72 2.03
CA SER A 111 -15.28 12.48 2.27
C SER A 111 -15.61 13.78 2.99
N GLN A 112 -15.24 13.88 4.27
CA GLN A 112 -15.30 15.08 5.10
C GLN A 112 -14.25 16.14 4.69
N LEU A 113 -14.02 16.33 3.40
CA LEU A 113 -13.13 17.37 2.87
C LEU A 113 -13.66 18.80 3.08
N ASN A 114 -14.83 18.97 3.70
CA ASN A 114 -15.51 20.25 3.90
C ASN A 114 -15.97 20.48 5.35
N GLU A 115 -15.38 19.82 6.36
CA GLU A 115 -15.59 20.26 7.75
C GLU A 115 -14.78 21.54 7.99
N PRO A 116 -15.43 22.69 8.25
CA PRO A 116 -14.74 23.95 8.51
C PRO A 116 -14.16 23.91 9.92
N GLY A 117 -12.88 23.50 10.07
CA GLY A 117 -12.23 23.54 11.38
C GLY A 117 -10.87 22.85 11.53
N LEU A 118 -10.23 22.35 10.46
CA LEU A 118 -8.95 21.65 10.58
C LEU A 118 -7.83 22.25 9.71
N PHE A 119 -7.63 23.57 9.81
CA PHE A 119 -6.40 24.28 9.47
C PHE A 119 -6.19 25.44 10.44
#